data_AF-A0A6J4KS07-F1
#
_entry.id   AF-A0A6J4KS07-F1
#
_cell.length_a   1.000
_cell.length_b   1.000
_cell.length_c   1.000
_cell.angle_alpha   90.00
_cell.angle_beta   90.00
_cell.angle_gamma   90.00
#
_symmetry.space_group_name_H-M   'P 1'
#
loop_
_entity.id
_entity.type
_entity.pdbx_description
1 polymer ?
#
loop_
_entity_poly.entity_id
_entity_poly.type
_entity_poly.pdbx_seq_one_letter_code
_entity_poly.pdbx_strand_id
1 'polypeptide(L)' 'MVDVRAVEPFAALVPLERLRATPALAGMELLRRGSRLSVQPVAPAEFAAVLALGRAAGRPRGE' A
#
# COMPACT_ATOMS: atom_id res chain seq x y z
N MET A 1 9.37 -16.73 -11.93
CA MET A 1 8.16 -16.00 -12.37
C MET A 1 6.96 -16.71 -11.75
N VAL A 2 5.92 -15.98 -11.37
CA VAL A 2 4.72 -16.55 -10.74
C VAL A 2 3.48 -15.97 -11.40
N ASP A 3 2.42 -16.76 -11.46
CA ASP A 3 1.13 -16.30 -11.95
C ASP A 3 0.34 -15.63 -10.83
N VAL A 4 -0.34 -14.54 -11.17
CA VAL A 4 -1.21 -13.80 -10.25
C VAL A 4 -2.58 -13.59 -10.90
N ARG A 5 -3.61 -13.46 -10.07
CA ARG A 5 -4.97 -13.14 -10.51
C ARG A 5 -5.49 -11.90 -9.79
N ALA A 6 -6.34 -11.14 -10.47
CA ALA A 6 -7.05 -10.05 -9.83
C ALA A 6 -7.98 -10.58 -8.72
N VAL A 7 -8.02 -9.87 -7.59
CA VAL A 7 -8.90 -10.20 -6.46
C VAL A 7 -9.95 -9.09 -6.29
N GLU A 8 -9.52 -7.87 -5.98
CA GLU A 8 -10.39 -6.70 -5.88
C GLU A 8 -9.63 -5.42 -6.26
N PRO A 9 -10.30 -4.41 -6.85
CA PRO A 9 -9.74 -3.07 -6.98
C PRO A 9 -9.95 -2.26 -5.69
N PHE A 10 -9.10 -1.27 -5.44
CA PHE A 10 -9.43 -0.20 -4.50
C PHE A 10 -10.31 0.85 -5.18
N ALA A 11 -11.19 1.50 -4.41
CA ALA A 11 -12.05 2.57 -4.92
C ALA A 11 -11.24 3.80 -5.37
N ALA A 12 -10.01 3.91 -4.87
CA ALA A 12 -9.07 4.99 -5.16
C ALA A 12 -7.62 4.49 -5.05
N LEU A 13 -6.70 5.15 -5.75
CA LEU A 13 -5.27 4.96 -5.56
C LEU A 13 -4.88 5.37 -4.12
N VAL A 14 -4.01 4.59 -3.49
CA VAL A 14 -3.33 4.97 -2.24
C VAL A 14 -1.95 5.52 -2.60
N PRO A 15 -1.74 6.85 -2.61
CA PRO A 15 -0.46 7.43 -3.03
C PRO A 15 0.65 7.11 -2.03
N LEU A 16 1.90 7.08 -2.52
CA LEU A 16 3.08 6.82 -1.67
C LEU A 16 3.18 7.79 -0.49
N GLU A 17 2.85 9.06 -0.69
CA GLU A 17 2.83 10.08 0.37
C GLU A 17 1.86 9.73 1.49
N ARG A 18 0.70 9.16 1.15
CA ARG A 18 -0.28 8.70 2.16
C ARG A 18 0.25 7.49 2.93
N LEU A 19 0.97 6.58 2.28
CA LEU A 19 1.64 5.47 2.97
C LEU A 19 2.71 5.99 3.93
N ARG A 20 3.55 6.95 3.50
CA ARG A 20 4.58 7.59 4.35
C ARG A 20 4.00 8.31 5.56
N ALA A 21 2.85 8.97 5.39
CA ALA A 21 2.16 9.68 6.46
C ALA A 21 1.44 8.74 7.46
N THR A 22 1.40 7.43 7.22
CA THR A 22 0.67 6.47 8.06
C THR A 22 1.60 5.82 9.09
N PRO A 23 1.47 6.12 10.39
CA PRO A 23 2.40 5.62 11.41
C PRO A 23 2.44 4.10 11.53
N ALA A 24 1.31 3.42 11.27
CA ALA A 24 1.22 1.97 11.28
C ALA A 24 2.08 1.28 10.21
N LEU A 25 2.60 2.03 9.23
CA LEU A 25 3.46 1.54 8.16
C LEU A 25 4.93 1.93 8.35
N ALA A 26 5.33 2.49 9.50
CA ALA A 26 6.69 2.99 9.72
C ALA A 26 7.80 1.93 9.51
N GLY A 27 7.47 0.64 9.71
CA GLY A 27 8.38 -0.49 9.51
C GLY A 27 8.38 -1.08 8.09
N MET A 28 7.49 -0.64 7.20
CA MET A 28 7.25 -1.31 5.93
C MET A 28 8.46 -1.17 5.00
N GLU A 29 8.91 -2.29 4.44
CA GLU A 29 10.08 -2.35 3.54
C GLU A 29 10.01 -1.32 2.41
N LEU A 30 8.82 -1.15 1.83
CA LEU A 30 8.53 -0.21 0.75
C LEU A 30 8.93 1.23 1.08
N LEU A 31 8.83 1.62 2.34
CA LEU A 31 9.08 3.00 2.78
C LEU A 31 10.52 3.23 3.22
N ARG A 32 11.31 2.16 3.39
CA ARG A 32 12.71 2.24 3.80
C ARG A 32 13.53 2.96 2.73
N ARG A 33 14.31 3.95 3.17
CA ARG A 33 15.19 4.72 2.29
C ARG A 33 16.20 3.78 1.62
N GLY A 34 16.25 3.82 0.29
CA GLY A 34 17.17 3.02 -0.51
C GLY A 34 16.72 1.57 -0.75
N SER A 35 15.52 1.16 -0.32
CA SER A 35 14.99 -0.14 -0.71
C SER A 35 14.81 -0.21 -2.23
N ARG A 36 15.30 -1.30 -2.82
CA ARG A 36 15.22 -1.61 -4.26
C ARG A 36 14.56 -2.96 -4.52
N LEU A 37 13.95 -3.54 -3.50
CA LEU A 37 13.27 -4.81 -3.60
C LEU A 37 11.97 -4.64 -4.40
N SER A 38 11.83 -5.36 -5.49
CA SER A 38 10.60 -5.36 -6.31
C SER A 38 9.53 -6.31 -5.77
N VAL A 39 9.93 -7.30 -4.96
CA VAL A 39 9.05 -8.21 -4.21
C VAL A 39 9.47 -8.14 -2.75
N GLN A 40 8.52 -7.90 -1.87
CA GLN A 40 8.78 -7.59 -0.47
C GLN A 40 7.80 -8.36 0.43
N PRO A 41 8.25 -8.87 1.58
CA PRO A 41 7.33 -9.37 2.60
C PRO A 41 6.52 -8.19 3.18
N VAL A 42 5.28 -8.46 3.56
CA VAL A 42 4.40 -7.49 4.22
C VAL A 42 3.89 -8.12 5.51
N ALA A 43 4.05 -7.43 6.64
CA ALA A 43 3.53 -7.93 7.90
C ALA A 43 1.99 -7.88 7.91
N PRO A 44 1.29 -8.80 8.62
CA PRO A 44 -0.17 -8.80 8.66
C PRO A 44 -0.79 -7.46 9.10
N ALA A 45 -0.15 -6.78 10.06
CA ALA A 45 -0.59 -5.47 10.54
C ALA A 45 -0.46 -4.37 9.47
N GLU A 46 0.65 -4.38 8.70
CA GLU A 46 0.88 -3.44 7.60
C GLU A 46 -0.13 -3.69 6.46
N PHE A 47 -0.38 -4.95 6.13
CA PHE A 47 -1.37 -5.34 5.12
C PHE A 47 -2.76 -4.83 5.51
N ALA A 48 -3.18 -5.04 6.75
CA ALA A 48 -4.46 -4.55 7.26
C ALA A 48 -4.56 -3.02 7.21
N ALA A 49 -3.49 -2.30 7.55
CA ALA A 49 -3.44 -0.84 7.46
C ALA A 49 -3.57 -0.35 6.01
N VAL A 50 -2.87 -0.96 5.05
CA VAL A 50 -2.99 -0.62 3.62
C VAL A 50 -4.41 -0.90 3.09
N LEU A 51 -5.01 -2.03 3.46
CA LEU A 51 -6.39 -2.34 3.09
C LEU A 51 -7.37 -1.28 3.64
N ALA A 52 -7.20 -0.86 4.89
CA ALA A 52 -8.03 0.18 5.48
C ALA A 52 -7.90 1.51 4.72
N LEU A 53 -6.68 1.91 4.34
CA LEU A 53 -6.44 3.10 3.52
C LEU A 53 -7.11 3.01 2.14
N GLY A 54 -6.97 1.87 1.46
CA GLY A 54 -7.54 1.63 0.12
C GLY A 54 -9.06 1.60 0.11
N ARG A 55 -9.69 1.16 1.21
CA ARG A 55 -11.15 1.13 1.38
C ARG A 55 -11.72 2.46 1.86
N ALA A 56 -10.96 3.23 2.65
CA ALA A 56 -11.39 4.52 3.17
C ALA A 56 -11.18 5.68 2.17
N ALA A 57 -10.34 5.50 1.16
CA ALA A 57 -10.09 6.51 0.14
C ALA A 57 -11.34 6.67 -0.77
N GLY A 58 -12.23 7.57 -0.37
CA GLY A 58 -13.26 8.11 -1.23
C GLY A 58 -12.64 8.80 -2.45
N ARG A 59 -13.28 8.59 -3.61
CA ARG A 59 -12.88 9.00 -4.97
C ARG A 59 -11.93 10.21 -5.01
N PRO A 60 -10.67 10.06 -5.45
CA PRO A 60 -9.90 11.20 -5.90
C PRO A 60 -10.67 11.78 -7.09
N ARG A 61 -11.24 12.98 -6.92
CA ARG A 61 -11.54 13.81 -8.08
C ARG A 61 -10.19 14.10 -8.73
N GLY A 62 -10.20 14.01 -10.06
CA GLY A 62 -9.02 13.99 -10.90
C GLY A 62 -8.15 15.24 -10.78
N GLU A 63 -7.09 15.16 -11.58
CA GLU A 63 -6.34 16.26 -12.20
C GLU A 63 -7.11 17.59 -12.31
#